data_AF-H3A8Z0-F1
#
_entry.id   AF-H3A8Z0-F1
#
_cell.length_a   1.000
_cell.length_b   1.000
_cell.length_c   1.000
_cell.angle_alpha   90.00
_cell.angle_beta   90.00
_cell.angle_gamma   90.00
#
_symmetry.space_group_name_H-M   'P 1'
#
loop_
_entity.id
_entity.type
_entity.pdbx_description
1 polymer ?
#
loop_
_entity_poly.entity_id
_entity_poly.type
_entity_poly.pdbx_seq_one_letter_code
_entity_poly.pdbx_strand_id
1 'polypeptide(L)'
;ASKKAKNVSAADRAKQYPPGVLHSDGAKLFCTSCNITVDHYRKSSVDWHLDSSIHRKRKVEVQSNVALSKKQTTSTENREARNSLNFDLTEGFVCANIPLEMLDNKKLRD
;
A
#
# COMPACT_ATOMS: atom_id res chain seq x y z
N ALA A 1 19.39 20.42 -37.81
CA ALA A 1 18.44 20.79 -36.74
C ALA A 1 18.60 19.85 -35.56
N SER A 2 19.11 20.34 -34.43
CA SER A 2 19.27 19.54 -33.20
C SER A 2 17.90 19.26 -32.60
N LYS A 3 17.48 18.00 -32.57
CA LYS A 3 16.20 17.58 -31.96
C LYS A 3 16.28 17.88 -30.47
N LYS A 4 15.66 18.96 -30.00
CA LYS A 4 15.50 19.23 -28.56
C LYS A 4 14.72 18.05 -27.97
N ALA A 5 15.37 17.28 -27.10
CA ALA A 5 14.71 16.22 -26.35
C ALA A 5 13.58 16.86 -25.53
N LYS A 6 12.35 16.39 -25.73
CA LYS A 6 11.23 16.79 -24.88
C LYS A 6 11.52 16.23 -23.48
N ASN A 7 11.67 17.10 -22.48
CA ASN A 7 11.84 16.68 -21.10
C ASN A 7 10.53 16.03 -20.66
N VAL A 8 10.48 14.69 -20.64
CA VAL A 8 9.33 13.93 -20.14
C VAL A 8 9.41 13.96 -18.63
N SER A 9 8.35 14.38 -17.94
CA SER A 9 8.33 14.36 -16.47
C SER A 9 8.18 12.93 -15.95
N ALA A 10 8.52 12.70 -14.67
CA ALA A 10 8.28 11.42 -14.01
C ALA A 10 6.79 11.00 -14.07
N ALA A 11 5.88 11.96 -13.89
CA ALA A 11 4.43 11.73 -13.98
C ALA A 11 4.00 11.33 -15.40
N ASP A 12 4.51 12.00 -16.43
CA ASP A 12 4.22 11.67 -17.83
C ASP A 12 4.79 10.30 -18.22
N ARG A 13 5.93 9.92 -17.63
CA ARG A 13 6.48 8.58 -17.83
C ARG A 13 5.63 7.52 -17.14
N ALA A 14 5.18 7.75 -15.90
CA ALA A 14 4.33 6.80 -15.18
C ALA A 14 3.04 6.47 -15.95
N LYS A 15 2.41 7.47 -16.58
CA LYS A 15 1.20 7.32 -17.40
C LYS A 15 1.38 6.44 -18.64
N GLN A 16 2.61 6.19 -19.10
CA GLN A 16 2.90 5.33 -20.27
C GLN A 16 2.87 3.84 -19.94
N TYR A 17 2.79 3.47 -18.67
CA TYR A 17 2.80 2.09 -18.20
C TYR A 17 1.47 1.73 -17.52
N PRO A 18 1.15 0.43 -17.38
CA PRO A 18 -0.05 0.01 -16.68
C PRO A 18 -0.12 0.58 -15.25
N PRO A 19 -1.33 0.91 -14.76
CA PRO A 19 -1.51 1.45 -13.42
C PRO A 19 -0.96 0.49 -12.37
N GLY A 20 -0.36 1.05 -11.31
CA GLY A 20 0.22 0.28 -10.20
C GLY A 20 1.62 -0.28 -10.46
N VAL A 21 2.15 -0.23 -11.68
CA VAL A 21 3.53 -0.67 -11.96
C VAL A 21 4.55 0.39 -11.54
N LEU A 22 4.28 1.64 -11.92
CA LEU A 22 5.12 2.80 -11.60
C LEU A 22 4.27 3.90 -10.97
N HIS A 23 4.86 4.65 -10.04
CA HIS A 23 4.26 5.86 -9.48
C HIS A 23 5.31 6.98 -9.44
N SER A 24 4.85 8.22 -9.60
CA SER A 24 5.71 9.40 -9.51
C SER A 24 5.55 10.06 -8.14
N ASP A 25 6.68 10.44 -7.54
CA ASP A 25 6.71 11.33 -6.38
C ASP A 25 7.57 12.54 -6.76
N GLY A 26 6.88 13.64 -7.08
CA GLY A 26 7.49 14.85 -7.65
C GLY A 26 8.31 14.57 -8.91
N ALA A 27 9.64 14.75 -8.80
CA ALA A 27 10.59 14.58 -9.90
C ALA A 27 11.15 13.13 -10.02
N LYS A 28 10.75 12.23 -9.12
CA LYS A 28 11.24 10.84 -9.08
C LYS A 28 10.18 9.87 -9.55
N LEU A 29 10.62 8.82 -10.23
CA LEU A 29 9.77 7.71 -10.68
C LEU A 29 10.14 6.47 -9.87
N PHE A 30 9.15 5.81 -9.29
CA PHE A 30 9.34 4.64 -8.45
C PHE A 30 8.67 3.42 -9.06
N CYS A 31 9.32 2.28 -8.92
CA CYS A 31 8.71 0.99 -9.23
C CYS A 31 8.04 0.41 -7.99
N THR A 32 6.74 0.13 -8.07
CA THR A 32 5.94 -0.35 -6.94
C THR A 32 6.43 -1.71 -6.42
N SER A 33 6.77 -2.64 -7.32
CA SER A 33 7.21 -3.99 -6.92
C SER A 33 8.64 -4.01 -6.38
N CYS A 34 9.50 -3.09 -6.85
CA CYS A 34 10.90 -3.08 -6.47
C CYS A 34 11.22 -2.11 -5.33
N ASN A 35 10.31 -1.15 -5.05
CA ASN A 35 10.47 -0.04 -4.13
C ASN A 35 11.78 0.75 -4.32
N ILE A 36 12.20 0.94 -5.58
CA ILE A 36 13.38 1.73 -5.94
C ILE A 36 13.01 2.82 -6.94
N THR A 37 13.80 3.89 -6.95
CA THR A 37 13.73 4.92 -7.98
C THR A 37 14.29 4.39 -9.30
N VAL A 38 13.62 4.69 -10.40
CA VAL A 38 14.01 4.36 -11.77
C VAL A 38 14.21 5.65 -12.55
N ASP A 39 15.19 5.67 -13.46
CA ASP A 39 15.42 6.83 -14.32
C ASP A 39 14.24 7.05 -15.28
N HIS A 40 13.56 8.19 -15.14
CA HIS A 40 12.43 8.54 -15.98
C HIS A 40 12.83 9.24 -17.29
N TYR A 41 14.09 9.66 -17.46
CA TYR A 41 14.52 10.37 -18.67
C TYR A 41 14.47 9.43 -19.89
N ARG A 42 15.00 8.21 -19.77
CA ARG A 42 15.08 7.26 -20.89
C ARG A 42 14.06 6.13 -20.79
N LYS A 43 13.21 5.97 -21.80
CA LYS A 43 12.21 4.88 -21.83
C LYS A 43 12.87 3.51 -21.73
N SER A 44 14.00 3.34 -22.42
CA SER A 44 14.78 2.11 -22.39
C SER A 44 15.29 1.73 -20.99
N SER A 45 15.58 2.71 -20.11
CA SER A 45 15.98 2.42 -18.73
C SER A 45 14.83 1.82 -17.93
N VAL A 46 13.63 2.37 -18.10
CA VAL A 46 12.40 1.87 -17.47
C VAL A 46 12.05 0.48 -18.02
N ASP A 47 12.09 0.30 -19.34
CA ASP A 47 11.79 -0.99 -19.97
C ASP A 47 12.78 -2.07 -19.52
N TRP A 48 14.09 -1.78 -19.53
CA TRP A 48 15.12 -2.70 -19.05
C TRP A 48 14.93 -3.06 -17.57
N HIS A 49 14.56 -2.09 -16.73
CA HIS A 49 14.23 -2.36 -15.33
C HIS A 49 13.07 -3.36 -15.20
N LEU A 50 11.99 -3.15 -15.96
CA LEU A 50 10.79 -4.00 -15.91
C LEU A 50 11.03 -5.40 -16.49
N ASP A 51 11.92 -5.52 -17.47
CA ASP A 51 12.29 -6.81 -18.06
C ASP A 51 13.30 -7.61 -17.24
N SER A 52 14.00 -6.96 -16.31
CA SER A 52 14.96 -7.61 -15.43
C SER A 52 14.34 -8.78 -14.66
N SER A 53 15.08 -9.89 -14.58
CA SER A 53 14.70 -11.07 -13.81
C SER A 53 14.47 -10.75 -12.33
N ILE A 54 15.14 -9.72 -11.80
CA ILE A 54 14.98 -9.22 -10.43
C ILE A 54 13.57 -8.62 -10.25
N HIS A 55 13.13 -7.78 -11.18
CA HIS A 55 11.78 -7.21 -11.14
C HIS A 55 10.72 -8.31 -11.21
N ARG A 56 10.88 -9.28 -12.13
CA ARG A 56 9.93 -10.39 -12.28
C ARG A 56 9.81 -11.22 -11.00
N LYS A 57 10.92 -11.54 -10.34
CA LYS A 57 10.93 -12.26 -9.04
C LYS A 57 10.21 -11.46 -7.95
N ARG A 58 10.56 -10.17 -7.79
CA ARG A 58 9.95 -9.30 -6.77
C ARG A 58 8.45 -9.08 -7.00
N LYS A 59 8.02 -8.96 -8.25
CA LYS A 59 6.60 -8.82 -8.60
C LYS A 59 5.77 -10.02 -8.13
N VAL A 60 6.28 -11.24 -8.29
CA VAL A 60 5.62 -12.47 -7.82
C VAL A 60 5.56 -12.51 -6.30
N GLU A 61 6.66 -12.17 -5.61
CA GLU A 61 6.72 -12.13 -4.15
C GLU A 61 5.76 -11.11 -3.53
N VAL A 62 5.65 -9.92 -4.13
CA VAL A 62 4.68 -8.90 -3.67
C VAL A 62 3.25 -9.39 -3.89
N GLN A 63 2.95 -10.04 -5.02
CA GLN A 63 1.60 -10.58 -5.27
C GLN A 63 1.23 -11.73 -4.32
N SER A 64 2.18 -12.62 -4.00
CA SER A 64 1.94 -13.71 -3.03
C SER A 64 1.76 -13.17 -1.60
N ASN A 65 2.51 -12.14 -1.23
CA ASN A 65 2.34 -11.47 0.06
C ASN A 65 1.02 -10.70 0.16
N VAL A 66 0.57 -9.99 -0.89
CA VAL A 66 -0.74 -9.30 -0.88
C VAL A 66 -1.90 -10.30 -0.70
N ALA A 67 -1.80 -11.50 -1.25
CA ALA A 67 -2.79 -12.56 -1.03
C ALA A 67 -2.83 -13.05 0.43
N LEU A 68 -1.67 -13.08 1.11
CA LEU A 68 -1.54 -13.47 2.52
C LEU A 68 -1.87 -12.33 3.50
N SER A 69 -1.53 -11.08 3.14
CA SER A 69 -1.69 -9.87 3.95
C SER A 69 -3.11 -9.30 3.97
N LYS A 70 -4.06 -9.87 3.21
CA LYS A 70 -5.49 -9.54 3.37
C LYS A 70 -6.03 -9.86 4.78
N LYS A 71 -5.22 -10.49 5.64
CA LYS A 71 -5.50 -10.76 7.05
C LYS A 71 -4.79 -9.84 8.07
N GLN A 72 -3.99 -8.87 7.64
CA GLN A 72 -3.29 -7.96 8.58
C GLN A 72 -3.50 -6.48 8.22
N THR A 73 -4.66 -5.95 8.59
CA THR A 73 -4.90 -4.50 8.64
C THR A 73 -4.21 -3.89 9.85
N THR A 74 -2.95 -3.49 9.72
CA THR A 74 -2.38 -2.41 10.54
C THR A 74 -2.62 -1.09 9.83
N SER A 75 -3.85 -0.58 9.91
CA SER A 75 -4.23 0.73 9.35
C SER A 75 -4.48 1.68 10.51
N THR A 76 -3.51 2.52 10.87
CA THR A 76 -3.63 3.54 11.94
C THR A 76 -4.69 4.63 11.64
N GLU A 77 -5.40 4.54 10.51
CA GLU A 77 -6.17 5.65 9.92
C GLU A 77 -7.67 5.70 10.24
N ASN A 78 -8.18 4.96 11.23
CA ASN A 78 -9.59 5.17 11.62
C ASN A 78 -9.83 5.02 13.12
N ARG A 79 -9.28 5.95 13.90
CA ARG A 79 -9.55 6.05 15.35
C ARG A 79 -11.05 6.23 15.61
N GLU A 80 -11.75 6.97 14.76
CA GLU A 80 -13.17 7.27 14.93
C GLU A 80 -14.05 6.03 14.70
N ALA A 81 -13.82 5.24 13.64
CA ALA A 81 -14.57 4.00 13.44
C ALA A 81 -14.25 2.94 14.50
N ARG A 82 -13.02 2.89 15.01
CA ARG A 82 -12.70 2.03 16.18
C ARG A 82 -13.43 2.51 17.42
N ASN A 83 -13.51 3.81 17.66
CA ASN A 83 -14.23 4.36 18.81
C ASN A 83 -15.73 4.05 18.70
N SER A 84 -16.32 4.16 17.50
CA SER A 84 -17.72 3.79 17.26
C SER A 84 -17.97 2.31 17.56
N LEU A 85 -17.12 1.40 17.05
CA LEU A 85 -17.27 -0.04 17.31
C LEU A 85 -17.15 -0.37 18.81
N ASN A 86 -16.21 0.28 19.51
CA ASN A 86 -16.08 0.10 20.95
C ASN A 86 -17.33 0.62 21.69
N PHE A 87 -17.90 1.74 21.25
CA PHE A 87 -19.11 2.31 21.82
C PHE A 87 -20.32 1.38 21.62
N ASP A 88 -20.56 0.92 20.40
CA ASP A 88 -21.66 0.00 20.07
C ASP A 88 -21.54 -1.31 20.86
N LEU A 89 -20.31 -1.80 21.04
CA LEU A 89 -20.05 -2.99 21.85
C LEU A 89 -20.36 -2.75 23.33
N THR A 90 -19.92 -1.61 23.90
CA THR A 90 -20.24 -1.27 25.29
C THR A 90 -21.74 -1.08 25.51
N GLU A 91 -22.44 -0.47 24.56
CA GLU A 91 -23.90 -0.32 24.60
C GLU A 91 -24.58 -1.69 24.60
N GLY A 92 -24.14 -2.62 23.74
CA GLY A 92 -24.65 -4.00 23.73
C GLY A 92 -24.49 -4.73 25.07
N PHE A 93 -23.33 -4.59 25.74
CA PHE A 93 -23.11 -5.17 27.06
C PHE A 93 -24.04 -4.57 28.12
N VAL A 94 -24.25 -3.25 28.09
CA VAL A 94 -25.16 -2.54 29.00
C VAL A 94 -26.61 -2.96 28.77
N CYS A 95 -27.07 -2.99 27.51
CA CYS A 95 -28.43 -3.41 27.16
C CYS A 95 -28.72 -4.86 27.55
N ALA A 96 -27.71 -5.75 27.44
CA ALA A 96 -27.83 -7.14 27.83
C ALA A 96 -27.62 -7.37 29.35
N ASN A 97 -27.32 -6.32 30.12
CA ASN A 97 -26.96 -6.39 31.53
C ASN A 97 -25.85 -7.42 31.81
N ILE A 98 -24.81 -7.42 30.96
CA ILE A 98 -23.65 -8.32 31.07
C ILE A 98 -22.49 -7.49 31.65
N PRO A 99 -22.16 -7.64 32.94
CA PRO A 99 -21.06 -6.90 33.54
C PRO A 99 -19.72 -7.50 33.10
N LEU A 100 -18.74 -6.63 32.84
CA LEU A 100 -17.41 -7.03 32.33
C LEU A 100 -16.68 -7.99 33.28
N GLU A 101 -16.96 -7.91 34.59
CA GLU A 101 -16.42 -8.79 35.63
C GLU A 101 -16.80 -10.27 35.45
N MET A 102 -17.88 -10.55 34.70
CA MET A 102 -18.30 -11.92 34.37
C MET A 102 -17.57 -12.49 33.15
N LEU A 103 -16.90 -11.65 32.35
CA LEU A 103 -16.18 -12.12 31.16
C LEU A 103 -14.88 -12.79 31.58
N ASP A 104 -14.68 -14.06 31.21
CA ASP A 104 -13.42 -14.78 31.48
C ASP A 104 -12.32 -14.37 30.48
N ASN A 105 -11.95 -13.09 30.52
CA ASN A 105 -10.90 -12.53 29.70
C ASN A 105 -10.09 -11.53 30.54
N LYS A 106 -8.83 -11.88 30.82
CA LYS A 106 -7.91 -11.07 31.62
C LYS A 106 -7.78 -9.63 31.11
N LYS A 107 -7.78 -9.43 29.79
CA LYS A 107 -7.64 -8.11 29.17
C LYS A 107 -8.83 -7.16 29.41
N LEU A 108 -9.95 -7.68 29.91
CA LEU A 108 -11.15 -6.91 30.23
C LEU A 108 -11.37 -6.78 31.74
N ARG A 109 -10.46 -7.34 32.55
CA ARG A 109 -10.51 -7.34 34.02
C ARG A 109 -9.41 -6.48 34.66
N ASP A 110 -8.29 -6.28 33.96
CA ASP A 110 -7.13 -5.47 34.39
C ASP A 110 -7.22 -4.00 33.94
#